data_AF-A0AAV0Y597-F1
#
_entry.id   AF-A0AAV0Y597-F1
#
_cell.length_a   1.000
_cell.length_b   1.000
_cell.length_c   1.000
_cell.angle_alpha   90.00
_cell.angle_beta   90.00
_cell.angle_gamma   90.00
#
_symmetry.space_group_name_H-M   'P 1'
#
loop_
_entity.id
_entity.type
_entity.pdbx_description
1 polymer ?
#
loop_
_entity_poly.entity_id
_entity_poly.type
_entity_poly.pdbx_seq_one_letter_code
_entity_poly.pdbx_strand_id
1 'polypeptide(L)'
;MASCTHNDIHSQSKQVIFRVYTIFKKLSAMENLSAEFFKKTQLITAEACGVSERTVQKIFAESKKSENENVTCAKTLFKSPRKTYYRKKNITDIDDFNADVVRRCVHEFYDKGN
;
A
#
# COMPACT_ATOMS: atom_id res chain seq x y z
N MET A 1 -1.05 -3.79 28.10
CA MET A 1 -1.61 -4.29 26.82
C MET A 1 -1.30 -3.25 25.75
N ALA A 2 -0.52 -3.59 24.73
CA ALA A 2 -0.13 -2.64 23.69
C ALA A 2 -1.36 -2.24 22.87
N SER A 3 -1.67 -0.95 22.82
CA SER A 3 -2.73 -0.43 21.94
C SER A 3 -2.35 -0.74 20.50
N CYS A 4 -3.18 -1.50 19.79
CA CYS A 4 -3.05 -1.71 18.35
C CYS A 4 -3.41 -0.41 17.62
N THR A 5 -2.51 0.57 17.65
CA THR A 5 -2.54 1.68 16.71
C THR A 5 -2.46 1.07 15.32
N HIS A 6 -3.50 1.22 14.51
CA HIS A 6 -3.51 0.77 13.12
C HIS A 6 -2.51 1.64 12.33
N ASN A 7 -1.23 1.31 12.46
CA ASN A 7 -0.16 1.97 11.74
C ASN A 7 -0.26 1.50 10.29
N ASP A 8 -0.66 2.41 9.42
CA ASP A 8 -0.69 2.18 7.99
C ASP A 8 0.74 1.88 7.50
N ILE A 9 1.01 0.60 7.24
CA ILE A 9 2.32 0.14 6.82
C ILE A 9 2.58 0.64 5.39
N HIS A 10 3.68 1.37 5.22
CA HIS A 10 4.10 1.89 3.93
C HIS A 10 4.41 0.75 2.94
N SER A 11 4.27 1.03 1.63
CA SER A 11 4.43 0.01 0.58
C SER A 11 5.81 -0.65 0.58
N GLN A 12 6.88 0.10 0.88
CA GLN A 12 8.23 -0.45 0.99
C GLN A 12 8.35 -1.45 2.14
N SER A 13 7.81 -1.12 3.32
CA SER A 13 7.80 -2.03 4.48
C SER A 13 6.99 -3.30 4.19
N LYS A 14 5.82 -3.18 3.54
CA LYS A 14 5.07 -4.35 3.06
C LYS A 14 5.90 -5.22 2.11
N GLN A 15 6.68 -4.60 1.24
CA GLN A 15 7.55 -5.31 0.30
C GLN A 15 8.67 -6.07 1.01
N VAL A 16 9.28 -5.48 2.04
CA VAL A 16 10.29 -6.17 2.86
C VAL A 16 9.66 -7.37 3.58
N ILE A 17 8.51 -7.19 4.24
CA ILE A 17 7.79 -8.27 4.93
C ILE A 17 7.46 -9.41 3.96
N PHE A 18 6.99 -9.08 2.76
CA PHE A 18 6.68 -10.08 1.73
C PHE A 18 7.93 -10.82 1.22
N ARG A 19 9.06 -10.13 1.08
CA ARG A 19 10.34 -10.77 0.72
C ARG A 19 10.80 -11.76 1.78
N VAL A 20 10.70 -11.41 3.07
CA VAL A 20 11.02 -12.30 4.19
C VAL A 20 10.12 -13.55 4.15
N TYR A 21 8.81 -13.36 4.02
CA TYR A 21 7.86 -14.47 3.83
C TYR A 21 8.26 -15.39 2.66
N THR A 22 8.66 -14.80 1.54
CA THR A 22 9.06 -15.55 0.33
C THR A 22 10.30 -16.39 0.57
N ILE A 23 11.29 -15.87 1.29
CA ILE A 23 12.48 -16.62 1.68
C ILE A 23 12.09 -17.80 2.56
N PHE A 24 11.32 -17.57 3.63
CA PHE A 24 10.88 -18.66 4.50
C PHE A 24 10.03 -19.71 3.77
N LYS A 25 9.24 -19.28 2.78
CA LYS A 25 8.48 -20.22 1.94
C LYS A 25 9.38 -21.07 1.05
N LYS A 26 10.46 -20.51 0.51
CA LYS A 26 11.48 -21.26 -0.24
C LYS A 26 12.24 -22.24 0.66
N LEU A 27 12.61 -21.80 1.88
CA LEU A 27 13.24 -22.68 2.87
C LEU A 27 12.34 -23.85 3.25
N SER A 28 11.02 -23.63 3.37
CA SER A 28 10.04 -24.69 3.63
C SER A 28 9.98 -25.78 2.57
N ALA A 29 10.39 -25.48 1.34
CA ALA A 29 10.32 -26.41 0.22
C ALA A 29 11.61 -27.22 0.05
N MET A 30 12.69 -26.86 0.77
CA MET A 30 13.94 -27.61 0.73
C MET A 30 13.88 -28.78 1.72
N GLU A 31 14.17 -29.99 1.23
CA GLU A 31 14.06 -31.23 2.00
C GLU A 31 15.12 -31.38 3.12
N ASN A 32 16.17 -30.56 3.10
CA ASN A 32 17.33 -30.67 4.00
C ASN A 32 17.15 -29.98 5.37
N LEU A 33 16.12 -29.15 5.56
CA LEU A 33 15.86 -28.42 6.81
C LEU A 33 14.52 -28.90 7.37
N SER A 34 14.54 -29.47 8.59
CA SER A 34 13.37 -30.02 9.27
C SER A 34 12.13 -29.15 9.07
N ALA A 35 11.24 -29.66 8.21
CA ALA A 35 10.27 -28.89 7.45
C ALA A 35 9.08 -28.40 8.30
N GLU A 36 8.98 -28.80 9.57
CA GLU A 36 7.82 -28.46 10.40
C GLU A 36 7.79 -27.01 10.86
N PHE A 37 8.95 -26.42 11.14
CA PHE A 37 9.04 -25.03 11.57
C PHE A 37 8.44 -24.12 10.49
N PHE A 38 8.88 -24.30 9.24
CA PHE A 38 8.45 -23.46 8.14
C PHE A 38 7.01 -23.73 7.64
N LYS A 39 6.32 -24.78 8.10
CA LYS A 39 4.88 -25.00 7.83
C LYS A 39 4.04 -23.80 8.31
N LYS A 40 4.45 -23.14 9.39
CA LYS A 40 3.81 -21.92 9.92
C LYS A 40 4.52 -20.63 9.46
N THR A 41 4.81 -20.54 8.16
CA THR A 41 5.60 -19.44 7.56
C THR A 41 5.09 -18.05 7.94
N GLN A 42 3.76 -17.84 8.00
CA GLN A 42 3.15 -16.54 8.30
C GLN A 42 3.41 -16.10 9.74
N LEU A 43 3.35 -17.02 10.70
CA LEU A 43 3.57 -16.75 12.11
C LEU A 43 5.05 -16.42 12.37
N ILE A 44 5.96 -17.17 11.74
CA ILE A 44 7.40 -16.90 11.81
C ILE A 44 7.74 -15.55 11.18
N THR A 45 7.10 -15.21 10.05
CA THR A 45 7.29 -13.89 9.43
C THR A 45 6.78 -12.77 10.34
N ALA A 46 5.65 -12.99 11.01
CA ALA A 46 5.06 -12.04 11.95
C ALA A 46 6.02 -11.78 13.12
N GLU A 47 6.58 -12.83 13.70
CA GLU A 47 7.58 -12.77 14.77
C GLU A 47 8.88 -12.09 14.30
N ALA A 48 9.44 -12.51 13.17
CA ALA A 48 10.69 -11.98 12.63
C ALA A 48 10.61 -10.49 12.24
N CYS A 49 9.45 -10.05 11.74
CA CYS A 49 9.23 -8.65 11.35
C CYS A 49 8.59 -7.80 12.47
N GLY A 50 8.27 -8.39 13.63
CA GLY A 50 7.62 -7.68 14.75
C GLY A 50 6.23 -7.13 14.41
N VAL A 51 5.46 -7.82 13.55
CA VAL A 51 4.11 -7.42 13.14
C VAL A 51 3.08 -8.48 13.51
N SER A 52 1.80 -8.12 13.52
CA SER A 52 0.74 -9.11 13.76
C SER A 52 0.60 -10.09 12.59
N GLU A 53 0.22 -11.33 12.87
CA GLU A 53 -0.07 -12.34 11.85
C GLU A 53 -1.14 -11.84 10.85
N ARG A 54 -2.17 -11.16 11.36
CA ARG A 54 -3.24 -10.56 10.54
C ARG A 54 -2.69 -9.57 9.52
N THR A 55 -1.62 -8.84 9.87
CA THR A 55 -0.94 -7.94 8.93
C THR A 55 -0.27 -8.72 7.81
N VAL A 56 0.45 -9.79 8.13
CA VAL A 56 1.11 -10.66 7.14
C VAL A 56 0.08 -11.27 6.19
N GLN A 57 -1.05 -11.74 6.72
CA GLN A 57 -2.17 -12.26 5.92
C GLN A 57 -2.75 -11.20 4.97
N LYS A 58 -2.96 -9.96 5.44
CA LYS A 58 -3.41 -8.85 4.59
C LYS A 58 -2.43 -8.55 3.46
N ILE A 59 -1.13 -8.50 3.76
CA ILE A 59 -0.06 -8.27 2.77
C ILE A 59 -0.07 -9.38 1.72
N PHE A 60 -0.18 -10.65 2.13
CA PHE A 60 -0.25 -11.77 1.21
C PHE A 60 -1.52 -11.76 0.33
N ALA A 61 -2.66 -11.35 0.89
CA ALA A 61 -3.87 -11.17 0.10
C ALA A 61 -3.75 -10.01 -0.91
N GLU A 62 -3.06 -8.93 -0.55
CA GLU A 62 -2.76 -7.81 -1.45
C GLU A 62 -1.83 -8.25 -2.59
N SER A 63 -0.78 -9.03 -2.30
CA SER A 63 0.15 -9.52 -3.34
C SER A 63 -0.54 -10.43 -4.35
N LYS A 64 -1.42 -11.34 -3.91
CA LYS A 64 -2.22 -12.18 -4.82
C LYS A 64 -3.12 -11.38 -5.76
N LYS A 65 -3.70 -10.28 -5.27
CA LYS A 65 -4.51 -9.38 -6.11
C LYS A 65 -3.65 -8.71 -7.18
N SER A 66 -2.43 -8.30 -6.83
CA SER A 66 -1.51 -7.66 -7.79
C SER A 66 -1.03 -8.59 -8.91
N GLU A 67 -0.89 -9.91 -8.65
CA GLU A 67 -0.53 -10.90 -9.68
C GLU A 67 -1.64 -11.08 -10.73
N ASN A 68 -2.90 -11.05 -10.31
CA ASN A 68 -4.04 -11.20 -11.23
C ASN A 68 -4.27 -9.97 -12.13
N GLU A 69 -3.79 -8.79 -11.73
CA GLU A 69 -4.00 -7.53 -12.46
C GLU A 69 -3.00 -7.30 -13.63
N ASN A 70 -2.14 -8.28 -13.98
CA ASN A 70 -1.19 -8.22 -15.12
C ASN A 70 -0.51 -6.85 -15.28
N VAL A 71 0.10 -6.32 -14.22
CA VAL A 71 0.67 -4.97 -14.24
C VAL A 71 2.09 -4.98 -14.83
N THR A 72 2.17 -4.75 -16.14
CA THR A 72 3.38 -4.84 -16.99
C THR A 72 4.38 -3.68 -16.91
N CYS A 73 4.54 -3.02 -15.76
CA CYS A 73 5.52 -1.93 -15.68
C CYS A 73 5.97 -1.66 -14.25
N ALA A 74 7.12 -2.22 -13.83
CA ALA A 74 7.94 -1.81 -12.68
C ALA A 74 7.20 -1.35 -11.40
N LYS A 75 5.96 -1.82 -11.20
CA LYS A 75 5.02 -1.25 -10.24
C LYS A 75 5.22 -2.00 -8.95
N THR A 76 5.43 -1.24 -7.88
CA THR A 76 5.51 -1.77 -6.53
C THR A 76 4.31 -2.68 -6.28
N LEU A 77 4.57 -3.95 -5.89
CA LEU A 77 3.55 -4.97 -5.59
C LEU A 77 2.46 -4.48 -4.62
N PHE A 78 2.83 -3.51 -3.78
CA PHE A 78 1.97 -2.92 -2.76
C PHE A 78 1.66 -1.46 -3.08
N LYS A 79 0.39 -1.08 -2.96
CA LYS A 79 -0.05 0.31 -3.13
C LYS A 79 0.12 1.04 -1.79
N SER A 80 0.54 2.31 -1.86
CA SER A 80 0.61 3.15 -0.66
C SER A 80 -0.82 3.43 -0.15
N PRO A 81 -1.10 3.29 1.16
CA PRO A 81 -2.46 3.36 1.72
C PRO A 81 -3.27 4.58 1.28
N ARG A 82 -2.63 5.74 1.15
CA ARG A 82 -3.29 7.01 0.83
C ARG A 82 -3.49 7.27 -0.67
N LYS A 83 -2.93 6.43 -1.55
CA LYS A 83 -2.99 6.65 -3.00
C LYS A 83 -4.29 6.18 -3.64
N THR A 84 -5.01 5.27 -2.99
CA THR A 84 -6.34 4.80 -3.44
C THR A 84 -7.49 5.59 -2.82
N TYR A 85 -7.19 6.49 -1.88
CA TYR A 85 -8.21 7.29 -1.21
C TYR A 85 -8.73 8.40 -2.13
N TYR A 86 -9.96 8.23 -2.63
CA TYR A 86 -10.66 9.27 -3.36
C TYR A 86 -11.29 10.27 -2.38
N ARG A 87 -10.80 11.51 -2.40
CA ARG A 87 -11.50 12.61 -1.74
C ARG A 87 -12.65 13.04 -2.64
N LYS A 88 -13.87 13.07 -2.10
CA LYS A 88 -14.99 13.74 -2.75
C LYS A 88 -14.59 15.19 -2.96
N LYS A 89 -14.51 15.63 -4.22
CA LYS A 89 -14.41 17.06 -4.53
C LYS A 89 -15.72 17.69 -4.06
N ASN A 90 -15.65 18.89 -3.50
CA ASN A 90 -16.86 19.68 -3.30
C ASN A 90 -17.50 19.85 -4.68
N ILE A 91 -18.78 19.54 -4.80
CA ILE A 91 -19.53 19.75 -6.04
C ILE A 91 -19.69 21.26 -6.15
N THR A 92 -18.72 21.92 -6.76
CA THR A 92 -18.93 23.20 -7.40
C THR A 92 -19.59 22.85 -8.73
N ASP A 93 -20.82 23.29 -8.96
CA ASP A 93 -21.52 23.17 -10.24
C ASP A 93 -20.88 24.11 -11.30
N ILE A 94 -19.56 24.12 -11.32
CA ILE A 94 -18.67 24.96 -12.09
C ILE A 94 -17.89 23.99 -12.96
N ASP A 95 -18.12 24.07 -14.27
CA ASP A 95 -17.34 23.31 -15.24
C ASP A 95 -15.90 23.83 -15.34
N ASP A 96 -15.03 23.07 -16.01
CA ASP A 96 -13.62 23.45 -16.16
C ASP A 96 -13.44 24.81 -16.83
N PHE A 97 -14.36 25.19 -17.74
CA PHE A 97 -14.35 26.49 -18.41
C PHE A 97 -14.62 27.64 -17.42
N ASN A 98 -15.68 27.55 -16.63
CA ASN A 98 -16.03 28.57 -15.64
C ASN A 98 -14.99 28.64 -14.52
N ALA A 99 -14.40 27.50 -14.13
CA ALA A 99 -13.30 27.48 -13.19
C ALA A 99 -12.08 28.26 -13.72
N ASP A 100 -11.78 28.15 -15.02
CA ASP A 100 -10.72 28.93 -15.68
C ASP A 100 -11.03 30.43 -15.72
N VAL A 101 -12.28 30.80 -16.01
CA VAL A 101 -12.71 32.21 -16.01
C VAL A 101 -12.54 32.83 -14.62
N VAL A 102 -13.00 32.15 -13.57
CA VAL A 102 -12.82 32.60 -12.18
C VAL A 102 -11.33 32.74 -11.86
N ARG A 103 -10.50 31.76 -12.25
CA ARG A 103 -9.06 31.80 -11.98
C ARG A 103 -8.41 33.01 -12.65
N ARG A 104 -8.75 33.33 -13.91
CA ARG A 104 -8.25 34.52 -14.61
C ARG A 104 -8.71 35.81 -13.95
N CYS A 105 -9.98 35.90 -13.57
CA CYS A 105 -10.54 37.09 -12.93
C CYS A 105 -9.83 37.38 -11.59
N VAL A 106 -9.59 36.35 -10.78
CA VAL A 106 -8.84 36.47 -9.52
C VAL A 106 -7.39 36.87 -9.79
N HIS A 107 -6.72 36.26 -10.77
CA HIS A 107 -5.35 36.65 -11.14
C HIS A 107 -5.27 38.10 -11.59
N GLU A 108 -6.15 38.53 -12.49
CA GLU A 108 -6.20 39.92 -12.97
C GLU A 108 -6.45 40.91 -11.84
N PHE A 109 -7.28 40.56 -10.86
CA PHE A 109 -7.53 41.42 -9.69
C PHE A 109 -6.24 41.66 -8.90
N TYR A 110 -5.48 40.60 -8.61
CA TYR A 110 -4.20 40.73 -7.88
C TYR A 110 -3.09 41.37 -8.72
N ASP A 111 -3.02 41.08 -10.02
CA ASP A 111 -2.02 41.67 -10.93
C ASP A 111 -2.23 43.16 -11.13
N LYS A 112 -3.49 43.63 -11.10
CA LYS A 112 -3.85 45.05 -11.24
C LYS A 112 -3.66 45.86 -9.95
N GLY A 113 -3.33 45.23 -8.82
CA GLY A 113 -2.95 45.90 -7.58
C GLY A 113 -4.05 46.75 -6.92
N ASN A 114 -5.33 46.38 -7.10
CA ASN A 114 -6.47 47.02 -6.42
C ASN A 114 -6.65 46.50 -4.99
#